data_AF-A0A433TTM7-F1
#
_entry.id   AF-A0A433TTM7-F1
#
_cell.length_a   1.000
_cell.length_b   1.000
_cell.length_c   1.000
_cell.angle_alpha   90.00
_cell.angle_beta   90.00
_cell.angle_gamma   90.00
#
_symmetry.space_group_name_H-M   'P 1'
#
loop_
_entity.id
_entity.type
_entity.pdbx_description
1 polymer ?
#
loop_
_entity_poly.entity_id
_entity_poly.type
_entity_poly.pdbx_seq_one_letter_code
_entity_poly.pdbx_strand_id
1 'polypeptide(L)'
;MATKIRVSASDKSVDHRANEAHLKQRVKELEDEVLSLKRRLDELRKAKNTTVLKREREVLEIGAPFGRRDSKSVDDKQMQKRLSEKDKLWQKELDDLRKKFAAEMDALRKSSKDDKDRDCGHETELTFLRQRNEELENDNSALTSQNRELRERVDALLSDLSVKEASWCEMEEKFKLELKRSWGEKYKQWMEQTEAKIEELQRTNALL
;
A
#
# COMPACT_ATOMS: atom_id res chain seq x y z
N MET A 1 -27.64 20.10 -34.38
CA MET A 1 -28.39 18.89 -34.01
C MET A 1 -27.67 18.23 -32.86
N ALA A 2 -28.30 18.12 -31.68
CA ALA A 2 -27.68 17.55 -30.49
C ALA A 2 -27.89 16.03 -30.45
N THR A 3 -26.81 15.27 -30.59
CA THR A 3 -26.81 13.80 -30.53
C THR A 3 -26.92 13.34 -29.07
N LYS A 4 -28.08 12.79 -28.72
CA LYS A 4 -28.35 12.23 -27.39
C LYS A 4 -27.82 10.80 -27.35
N ILE A 5 -26.65 10.61 -26.76
CA ILE A 5 -26.05 9.28 -26.53
C ILE A 5 -26.93 8.53 -25.54
N ARG A 6 -27.52 7.41 -25.98
CA ARG A 6 -28.40 6.57 -25.18
C ARG A 6 -27.56 5.44 -24.56
N VAL A 7 -27.02 5.70 -23.36
CA VAL A 7 -26.30 4.67 -22.57
C VAL A 7 -27.28 3.61 -22.11
N SER A 8 -26.97 2.35 -22.40
CA SER A 8 -27.80 1.18 -22.09
C SER A 8 -27.92 0.96 -20.58
N ALA A 9 -29.04 0.38 -20.12
CA ALA A 9 -29.28 0.13 -18.69
C ALA A 9 -28.37 -0.97 -18.10
N SER A 10 -27.79 -1.83 -18.94
CA SER A 10 -26.86 -2.88 -18.51
C SER A 10 -25.51 -2.32 -18.09
N ASP A 11 -24.97 -1.33 -18.80
CA ASP A 11 -23.66 -0.72 -18.48
C ASP A 11 -23.67 0.00 -17.13
N LYS A 12 -24.77 0.68 -16.79
CA LYS A 12 -24.95 1.33 -15.49
C LYS A 12 -24.96 0.35 -14.31
N SER A 13 -25.38 -0.90 -14.54
CA SER A 13 -25.47 -1.93 -13.50
C SER A 13 -24.10 -2.55 -13.16
N VAL A 14 -23.20 -2.63 -14.13
CA VAL A 14 -21.84 -3.18 -13.95
C VAL A 14 -20.96 -2.18 -13.21
N ASP A 15 -21.05 -0.90 -13.57
CA ASP A 15 -20.37 0.20 -12.86
C ASP A 15 -20.83 0.34 -11.40
N HIS A 16 -22.12 0.13 -11.12
CA HIS A 16 -22.62 0.14 -9.73
C HIS A 16 -22.08 -1.02 -8.90
N ARG A 17 -21.99 -2.24 -9.45
CA ARG A 17 -21.43 -3.39 -8.72
C ARG A 17 -19.92 -3.25 -8.45
N ALA A 18 -19.17 -2.75 -9.43
CA ALA A 18 -17.73 -2.53 -9.26
C ALA A 18 -17.44 -1.43 -8.22
N ASN A 19 -18.19 -0.33 -8.26
CA ASN A 19 -18.10 0.72 -7.24
C ASN A 19 -18.55 0.25 -5.85
N GLU A 20 -19.58 -0.59 -5.76
CA GLU A 20 -20.04 -1.16 -4.49
C GLU A 20 -18.98 -2.07 -3.86
N ALA A 21 -18.29 -2.89 -4.66
CA ALA A 21 -17.20 -3.73 -4.19
C ALA A 21 -16.01 -2.90 -3.69
N HIS A 22 -15.63 -1.85 -4.40
CA HIS A 22 -14.56 -0.94 -4.00
C HIS A 22 -14.89 -0.18 -2.71
N LEU A 23 -16.13 0.29 -2.56
CA LEU A 23 -16.61 0.95 -1.35
C LEU A 23 -16.62 -0.01 -0.15
N LYS A 24 -17.07 -1.27 -0.33
CA LYS A 24 -17.03 -2.29 0.73
C LYS A 24 -15.60 -2.61 1.17
N GLN A 25 -14.66 -2.71 0.23
CA GLN A 25 -13.25 -2.91 0.53
C GLN A 25 -12.68 -1.73 1.34
N ARG A 26 -13.01 -0.49 0.93
CA ARG A 26 -12.53 0.71 1.63
C ARG A 26 -13.13 0.87 3.03
N VAL A 27 -14.41 0.52 3.21
CA VAL A 27 -15.05 0.49 4.53
C VAL A 27 -14.34 -0.51 5.44
N LYS A 28 -14.02 -1.70 4.93
CA LYS A 28 -13.29 -2.73 5.70
C LYS A 28 -11.90 -2.26 6.13
N GLU A 29 -11.14 -1.62 5.24
CA GLU A 29 -9.83 -1.04 5.58
C GLU A 29 -9.95 0.02 6.69
N LEU A 30 -10.95 0.89 6.59
CA LEU A 30 -11.19 1.93 7.60
C LEU A 30 -11.63 1.32 8.95
N GLU A 31 -12.43 0.25 8.94
CA GLU A 31 -12.80 -0.49 10.15
C GLU A 31 -11.57 -1.12 10.83
N ASP A 32 -10.66 -1.71 10.05
CA ASP A 32 -9.42 -2.29 10.55
C ASP A 32 -8.48 -1.22 11.13
N GLU A 33 -8.36 -0.05 10.48
CA GLU A 33 -7.61 1.09 11.00
C GLU A 33 -8.18 1.61 12.33
N VAL A 34 -9.51 1.75 12.42
CA VAL A 34 -10.18 2.18 13.66
C VAL A 34 -9.95 1.17 14.79
N LEU A 35 -9.99 -0.13 14.50
CA LEU A 35 -9.69 -1.17 15.50
C LEU A 35 -8.23 -1.11 15.97
N SER A 36 -7.29 -0.91 15.05
CA SER A 36 -5.86 -0.73 15.36
C SER A 36 -5.63 0.49 16.26
N LEU A 37 -6.26 1.63 15.94
CA LEU A 37 -6.16 2.85 16.73
C LEU A 37 -6.78 2.70 18.13
N LYS A 38 -7.90 1.98 18.27
CA LYS A 38 -8.49 1.66 19.58
C LYS A 38 -7.56 0.82 20.45
N ARG A 39 -6.92 -0.21 19.88
CA ARG A 39 -5.93 -1.03 20.62
C ARG A 39 -4.77 -0.19 21.12
N ARG A 40 -4.22 0.68 20.27
CA ARG A 40 -3.09 1.56 20.64
C ARG A 40 -3.48 2.58 21.72
N LEU A 41 -4.72 3.09 21.70
CA LEU A 41 -5.24 3.97 22.75
C LEU A 41 -5.31 3.25 24.11
N ASP A 42 -5.75 1.99 24.12
CA ASP A 42 -5.85 1.20 25.35
C ASP A 42 -4.46 0.82 25.91
N GLU A 43 -3.49 0.54 25.05
CA GLU A 43 -2.08 0.35 25.45
C GLU A 43 -1.48 1.60 26.10
N LEU A 44 -1.73 2.78 25.52
CA LEU A 44 -1.28 4.05 26.08
C LEU A 44 -1.94 4.36 27.44
N ARG A 45 -3.23 4.04 27.58
CA ARG A 45 -3.94 4.17 28.88
C ARG A 45 -3.35 3.25 29.94
N LYS A 46 -3.04 2.01 29.59
CA LYS A 46 -2.38 1.05 30.49
C LYS A 46 -1.00 1.57 30.92
N ALA A 47 -0.18 2.04 29.98
CA ALA A 47 1.16 2.57 30.25
C ALA A 47 1.12 3.81 31.17
N LYS A 48 0.17 4.74 30.96
CA LYS A 48 0.00 5.92 31.80
C LYS A 48 -0.32 5.53 33.25
N ASN A 49 -1.24 4.60 33.46
CA ASN A 49 -1.65 4.18 34.80
C ASN A 49 -0.51 3.48 35.57
N THR A 50 0.35 2.70 34.89
CA THR A 50 1.53 2.10 35.52
C THR A 50 2.58 3.13 35.91
N THR A 51 2.80 4.18 35.11
CA THR A 51 3.78 5.23 35.43
C THR A 51 3.31 6.11 36.60
N VAL A 52 2.01 6.43 36.68
CA VAL A 52 1.44 7.23 37.77
C VAL A 52 1.56 6.49 39.11
N LEU A 53 1.18 5.20 39.15
CA LEU A 53 1.28 4.38 40.36
C LEU A 53 2.70 4.19 40.88
N LYS A 54 3.71 4.16 39.99
CA LYS A 54 5.13 4.10 40.39
C LYS A 54 5.58 5.38 41.08
N ARG A 55 5.20 6.55 40.51
CA ARG A 55 5.52 7.86 41.12
C ARG A 55 4.85 8.05 42.48
N GLU A 56 3.60 7.62 42.64
CA GLU A 56 2.89 7.75 43.92
C GLU A 56 3.52 6.89 45.04
N ARG A 57 4.04 5.70 44.72
CA ARG A 57 4.76 4.87 45.70
C ARG A 57 6.07 5.50 46.16
N GLU A 58 6.87 6.00 45.22
CA GLU A 58 8.17 6.62 45.53
C GLU A 58 8.00 7.86 46.42
N VAL A 59 6.95 8.65 46.21
CA VAL A 59 6.67 9.85 47.01
C VAL A 59 6.22 9.49 48.45
N LEU A 60 5.51 8.39 48.65
CA LEU A 60 5.09 7.94 49.97
C LEU A 60 6.24 7.36 50.80
N GLU A 61 7.20 6.71 50.17
CA GLU A 61 8.31 6.03 50.86
C GLU A 61 9.34 7.01 51.46
N ILE A 62 9.42 8.24 50.94
CA ILE A 62 10.35 9.28 51.41
C ILE A 62 9.77 10.08 52.61
N GLY A 63 8.48 9.89 52.95
CA GLY A 63 7.73 10.77 53.84
C GLY A 63 7.97 10.69 55.35
N ALA A 64 8.74 9.73 55.90
CA ALA A 64 8.87 9.62 57.37
C ALA A 64 10.17 8.96 57.89
N PRO A 65 11.26 9.72 58.15
CA PRO A 65 12.44 9.17 58.84
C PRO A 65 12.62 9.61 60.31
N PHE A 66 11.77 10.49 60.88
CA PHE A 66 12.04 11.12 62.19
C PHE A 66 10.98 10.89 63.28
N GLY A 67 10.26 9.77 63.24
CA GLY A 67 9.32 9.38 64.30
C GLY A 67 9.99 8.59 65.42
N ARG A 68 10.26 9.25 66.55
CA ARG A 68 10.65 8.71 67.88
C ARG A 68 12.13 8.39 68.10
N ARG A 69 12.81 9.25 68.86
CA ARG A 69 13.96 8.88 69.68
C ARG A 69 13.75 9.38 71.11
N ASP A 70 13.53 8.44 72.01
CA ASP A 70 13.56 8.67 73.45
C ASP A 70 14.98 9.06 73.89
N SER A 71 15.09 10.21 74.55
CA SER A 71 16.34 10.81 74.99
C SER A 71 16.81 10.19 76.31
N LYS A 72 17.72 9.21 76.23
CA LYS A 72 18.70 8.94 77.30
C LYS A 72 19.92 9.81 77.04
N SER A 73 20.29 10.65 78.02
CA SER A 73 21.45 11.55 77.96
C SER A 73 22.74 10.74 77.76
N VAL A 74 23.23 10.74 76.52
CA VAL A 74 24.57 10.23 76.18
C VAL A 74 25.56 11.36 76.45
N ASP A 75 26.65 11.04 77.14
CA ASP A 75 27.75 11.97 77.47
C ASP A 75 28.29 12.69 76.22
N ASP A 76 28.12 14.01 76.15
CA ASP A 76 28.34 14.85 74.97
C ASP A 76 29.75 14.69 74.37
N LYS A 77 30.76 14.41 75.21
CA LYS A 77 32.14 14.20 74.74
C LYS A 77 32.32 12.92 73.92
N GLN A 78 31.57 11.86 74.23
CA GLN A 78 31.59 10.63 73.45
C GLN A 78 30.86 10.79 72.12
N MET A 79 29.77 11.55 72.10
CA MET A 79 29.04 11.87 70.87
C MET A 79 29.87 12.75 69.94
N GLN A 80 30.57 13.76 70.48
CA GLN A 80 31.45 14.63 69.71
C GLN A 80 32.57 13.83 69.01
N LYS A 81 33.19 12.87 69.71
CA LYS A 81 34.23 12.00 69.11
C LYS A 81 33.67 11.13 67.99
N ARG A 82 32.53 10.46 68.23
CA ARG A 82 31.88 9.61 67.22
C ARG A 82 31.43 10.38 65.99
N LEU A 83 30.96 11.63 66.17
CA LEU A 83 30.62 12.53 65.06
C LEU A 83 31.88 12.89 64.27
N SER A 84 32.97 13.29 64.95
CA SER A 84 34.22 13.64 64.26
C SER A 84 34.87 12.47 63.51
N GLU A 85 34.73 11.24 64.02
CA GLU A 85 35.20 10.03 63.34
C GLU A 85 34.35 9.71 62.11
N LYS A 86 33.01 9.85 62.23
CA LYS A 86 32.10 9.71 61.10
C LYS A 86 32.32 10.77 60.02
N ASP A 87 32.55 12.03 60.41
CA ASP A 87 32.86 13.11 59.47
C ASP A 87 34.15 12.82 58.71
N LYS A 88 35.18 12.30 59.38
CA LYS A 88 36.44 11.88 58.71
C LYS A 88 36.24 10.68 57.77
N LEU A 89 35.38 9.73 58.14
CA LEU A 89 35.03 8.59 57.30
C LEU A 89 34.25 9.04 56.06
N TRP A 90 33.24 9.89 56.22
CA TRP A 90 32.47 10.45 55.13
C TRP A 90 33.33 11.30 54.21
N GLN A 91 34.25 12.09 54.75
CA GLN A 91 35.17 12.88 53.94
C GLN A 91 36.05 11.99 53.06
N LYS A 92 36.54 10.87 53.62
CA LYS A 92 37.32 9.87 52.86
C LYS A 92 36.47 9.19 51.78
N GLU A 93 35.25 8.75 52.12
CA GLU A 93 34.33 8.13 51.17
C GLU A 93 33.99 9.07 50.01
N LEU A 94 33.78 10.37 50.31
CA LEU A 94 33.45 11.39 49.33
C LEU A 94 34.65 11.69 48.42
N ASP A 95 35.87 11.74 48.97
CA ASP A 95 37.10 11.88 48.19
C ASP A 95 37.39 10.66 47.31
N ASP A 96 37.14 9.44 47.82
CA ASP A 96 37.28 8.21 47.04
C ASP A 96 36.24 8.12 45.93
N LEU A 97 35.00 8.55 46.19
CA LEU A 97 33.95 8.60 45.18
C LEU A 97 34.26 9.62 44.08
N ARG A 98 34.79 10.80 44.45
CA ARG A 98 35.27 11.81 43.51
C ARG A 98 36.40 11.27 42.63
N LYS A 99 37.36 10.55 43.21
CA LYS A 99 38.46 9.92 42.44
C LYS A 99 37.96 8.86 41.48
N LYS A 100 37.03 7.99 41.92
CA LYS A 100 36.43 6.97 41.05
C LYS A 100 35.68 7.59 39.88
N PHE A 101 34.86 8.60 40.15
CA PHE A 101 34.10 9.30 39.12
C PHE A 101 35.01 10.01 38.11
N ALA A 102 36.08 10.67 38.58
CA ALA A 102 37.07 11.28 37.69
C ALA A 102 37.75 10.24 36.78
N ALA A 103 38.16 9.09 37.34
CA ALA A 103 38.77 8.01 36.58
C ALA A 103 37.82 7.39 35.54
N GLU A 104 36.54 7.20 35.90
CA GLU A 104 35.52 6.66 34.99
C GLU A 104 35.21 7.62 33.83
N MET A 105 35.11 8.93 34.12
CA MET A 105 34.91 9.95 33.09
C MET A 105 36.12 10.06 32.14
N ASP A 106 37.35 9.92 32.65
CA ASP A 106 38.54 9.90 31.81
C ASP A 106 38.64 8.63 30.96
N ALA A 107 38.20 7.48 31.48
CA ALA A 107 38.13 6.23 30.72
C ALA A 107 37.11 6.32 29.57
N LEU A 108 35.92 6.84 29.84
CA LEU A 108 34.87 7.11 28.84
C LEU A 108 35.34 8.11 27.77
N ARG A 109 36.07 9.16 28.16
CA ARG A 109 36.62 10.13 27.22
C ARG A 109 37.70 9.53 26.32
N LYS A 110 38.52 8.62 26.85
CA LYS A 110 39.54 7.91 26.07
C LYS A 110 38.91 6.92 25.10
N SER A 111 37.96 6.09 25.53
CA SER A 111 37.26 5.16 24.64
C SER A 111 36.48 5.89 23.53
N SER A 112 35.78 6.99 23.86
CA SER A 112 35.14 7.83 22.86
C SER A 112 36.10 8.54 21.90
N LYS A 113 37.39 8.66 22.25
CA LYS A 113 38.39 9.25 21.36
C LYS A 113 38.95 8.20 20.41
N ASP A 114 39.12 6.97 20.89
CA ASP A 114 39.55 5.82 20.09
C ASP A 114 38.44 5.36 19.10
N ASP A 115 37.16 5.57 19.43
CA ASP A 115 36.03 5.26 18.54
C ASP A 115 35.73 6.35 17.49
N LYS A 116 36.24 7.58 17.67
CA LYS A 116 35.99 8.69 16.72
C LYS A 116 36.75 8.58 15.40
N ASP A 117 37.81 7.79 15.36
CA ASP A 117 38.64 7.56 14.16
C ASP A 117 38.26 6.28 13.40
N ARG A 118 37.24 5.54 13.86
CA ARG A 118 36.68 4.43 13.11
C ARG A 118 35.67 4.95 12.10
N ASP A 119 36.13 5.15 10.86
CA ASP A 119 35.23 5.29 9.72
C ASP A 119 34.40 4.01 9.59
N CYS A 120 33.16 4.11 10.00
CA CYS A 120 32.19 3.02 10.05
C CYS A 120 31.68 2.60 8.66
N GLY A 121 32.18 3.17 7.56
CA GLY A 121 31.82 2.78 6.19
C GLY A 121 30.37 3.08 5.80
N HIS A 122 29.61 3.77 6.65
CA HIS A 122 28.21 4.11 6.35
C HIS A 122 28.09 5.03 5.12
N GLU A 123 29.05 5.92 4.88
CA GLU A 123 28.98 6.82 3.71
C GLU A 123 29.11 6.04 2.40
N THR A 124 29.98 5.03 2.34
CA THR A 124 30.13 4.20 1.15
C THR A 124 28.88 3.37 0.91
N GLU A 125 28.30 2.77 1.95
CA GLU A 125 27.03 2.05 1.86
C GLU A 125 25.87 2.98 1.44
N LEU A 126 25.78 4.19 1.99
CA LEU A 126 24.78 5.19 1.60
C LEU A 126 24.92 5.59 0.13
N THR A 127 26.14 5.79 -0.36
CA THR A 127 26.38 6.10 -1.79
C THR A 127 25.99 4.93 -2.69
N PHE A 128 26.33 3.69 -2.30
CA PHE A 128 25.93 2.49 -3.04
C PHE A 128 24.41 2.33 -3.10
N LEU A 129 23.73 2.49 -1.97
CA LEU A 129 22.26 2.39 -1.90
C LEU A 129 21.58 3.50 -2.71
N ARG A 130 22.13 4.71 -2.72
CA ARG A 130 21.62 5.81 -3.56
C ARG A 130 21.76 5.49 -5.03
N GLN A 131 22.93 5.05 -5.48
CA GLN A 131 23.16 4.63 -6.87
C GLN A 131 22.22 3.49 -7.26
N ARG A 132 22.07 2.49 -6.40
CA ARG A 132 21.18 1.36 -6.67
C ARG A 132 19.72 1.77 -6.75
N ASN A 133 19.26 2.68 -5.90
CA ASN A 133 17.90 3.22 -5.99
C ASN A 133 17.70 4.01 -7.29
N GLU A 134 18.67 4.82 -7.70
CA GLU A 134 18.60 5.57 -8.96
C GLU A 134 18.52 4.63 -10.17
N GLU A 135 19.32 3.56 -10.20
CA GLU A 135 19.22 2.53 -11.23
C GLU A 135 17.84 1.87 -11.26
N LEU A 136 17.32 1.47 -10.09
CA LEU A 136 16.01 0.82 -9.99
C LEU A 136 14.86 1.77 -10.35
N GLU A 137 14.97 3.06 -10.07
CA GLU A 137 14.01 4.08 -10.47
C GLU A 137 14.01 4.27 -11.99
N ASN A 138 15.20 4.31 -12.60
CA ASN A 138 15.36 4.40 -14.06
C ASN A 138 14.79 3.15 -14.76
N ASP A 139 15.10 1.96 -14.26
CA ASP A 139 14.57 0.70 -14.78
C ASP A 139 13.04 0.64 -14.66
N ASN A 140 12.49 1.02 -13.50
CA ASN A 140 11.05 1.08 -13.32
C ASN A 140 10.38 2.08 -14.28
N SER A 141 10.99 3.24 -14.50
CA SER A 141 10.49 4.23 -15.45
C SER A 141 10.48 3.68 -16.88
N ALA A 142 11.58 3.05 -17.30
CA ALA A 142 11.70 2.42 -18.62
C ALA A 142 10.67 1.29 -18.82
N LEU A 143 10.55 0.39 -17.84
CA LEU A 143 9.56 -0.69 -17.85
C LEU A 143 8.13 -0.16 -17.86
N THR A 144 7.85 0.95 -17.17
CA THR A 144 6.53 1.58 -17.18
C THR A 144 6.21 2.17 -18.55
N SER A 145 7.17 2.83 -19.20
CA SER A 145 7.01 3.33 -20.57
C SER A 145 6.75 2.19 -21.56
N GLN A 146 7.57 1.13 -21.50
CA GLN A 146 7.41 -0.03 -22.39
C GLN A 146 6.06 -0.72 -22.17
N ASN A 147 5.63 -0.90 -20.92
CA ASN A 147 4.31 -1.46 -20.62
C ASN A 147 3.18 -0.60 -21.18
N ARG A 148 3.30 0.72 -21.13
CA ARG A 148 2.34 1.64 -21.72
C ARG A 148 2.28 1.47 -23.24
N GLU A 149 3.42 1.49 -23.92
CA GLU A 149 3.51 1.30 -25.37
C GLU A 149 2.92 -0.05 -25.81
N LEU A 150 3.20 -1.11 -25.06
CA LEU A 150 2.65 -2.43 -25.33
C LEU A 150 1.12 -2.45 -25.17
N ARG A 151 0.57 -1.79 -24.15
CA ARG A 151 -0.88 -1.66 -23.96
C ARG A 151 -1.52 -0.89 -25.11
N GLU A 152 -0.95 0.25 -25.51
CA GLU A 152 -1.42 1.04 -26.65
C GLU A 152 -1.40 0.22 -27.95
N ARG A 153 -0.38 -0.62 -28.16
CA ARG A 153 -0.31 -1.53 -29.31
C ARG A 153 -1.36 -2.64 -29.26
N VAL A 154 -1.64 -3.20 -28.08
CA VAL A 154 -2.72 -4.18 -27.91
C VAL A 154 -4.06 -3.55 -28.23
N ASP A 155 -4.34 -2.36 -27.73
CA ASP A 155 -5.59 -1.64 -27.99
C ASP A 155 -5.77 -1.35 -29.49
N ALA A 156 -4.71 -0.92 -30.17
CA ALA A 156 -4.72 -0.72 -31.63
C ALA A 156 -5.03 -2.02 -32.39
N LEU A 157 -4.37 -3.14 -32.02
CA LEU A 157 -4.61 -4.43 -32.65
C LEU A 157 -6.02 -4.96 -32.40
N LEU A 158 -6.60 -4.72 -31.22
CA LEU A 158 -7.98 -5.08 -30.92
C LEU A 158 -8.97 -4.27 -31.75
N SER A 159 -8.73 -2.97 -31.92
CA SER A 159 -9.52 -2.12 -32.80
C SER A 159 -9.44 -2.58 -34.26
N ASP A 160 -8.24 -2.87 -34.76
CA ASP A 160 -8.04 -3.38 -36.12
C ASP A 160 -8.74 -4.73 -36.35
N LEU A 161 -8.69 -5.62 -35.34
CA LEU A 161 -9.39 -6.89 -35.38
C LEU A 161 -10.91 -6.68 -35.45
N SER A 162 -11.45 -5.79 -34.62
CA SER A 162 -12.88 -5.46 -34.63
C SER A 162 -13.34 -4.89 -35.97
N VAL A 163 -12.56 -4.00 -36.58
CA VAL A 163 -12.85 -3.46 -37.91
C VAL A 163 -12.83 -4.56 -38.97
N LYS A 164 -11.84 -5.46 -38.90
CA LYS A 164 -11.80 -6.62 -39.80
C LYS A 164 -13.03 -7.49 -39.62
N GLU A 165 -13.36 -7.90 -38.40
CA GLU A 165 -14.54 -8.74 -38.13
C GLU A 165 -15.83 -8.10 -38.69
N ALA A 166 -16.02 -6.79 -38.48
CA ALA A 166 -17.15 -6.07 -39.06
C ALA A 166 -17.14 -6.13 -40.60
N SER A 167 -15.99 -5.89 -41.25
CA SER A 167 -15.88 -5.97 -42.70
C SER A 167 -16.15 -7.38 -43.26
N TRP A 168 -15.75 -8.42 -42.53
CA TRP A 168 -16.02 -9.81 -42.91
C TRP A 168 -17.53 -10.11 -42.81
N CYS A 169 -18.20 -9.66 -41.75
CA CYS A 169 -19.65 -9.79 -41.62
C CYS A 169 -20.40 -9.05 -42.74
N GLU A 170 -20.00 -7.82 -43.07
CA GLU A 170 -20.59 -7.06 -44.18
C GLU A 170 -20.40 -7.78 -45.52
N MET A 171 -19.21 -8.32 -45.77
CA MET A 171 -18.91 -9.05 -47.00
C MET A 171 -19.71 -10.36 -47.09
N GLU A 172 -19.86 -11.08 -45.98
CA GLU A 172 -20.67 -12.29 -45.91
C GLU A 172 -22.14 -12.00 -46.23
N GLU A 173 -22.72 -10.95 -45.65
CA GLU A 173 -24.10 -10.54 -45.95
C GLU A 173 -24.26 -10.10 -47.40
N LYS A 174 -23.28 -9.38 -47.96
CA LYS A 174 -23.27 -9.02 -49.38
C LYS A 174 -23.28 -10.28 -50.27
N PHE A 175 -22.44 -11.26 -50.00
CA PHE A 175 -22.41 -12.51 -50.77
C PHE A 175 -23.70 -13.31 -50.62
N LYS A 176 -24.30 -13.37 -49.43
CA LYS A 176 -25.61 -14.00 -49.21
C LYS A 176 -26.71 -13.35 -50.06
N LEU A 177 -26.72 -12.01 -50.12
CA LEU A 177 -27.68 -11.27 -50.94
C LEU A 177 -27.46 -11.51 -52.44
N GLU A 178 -26.22 -11.45 -52.91
CA GLU A 178 -25.86 -11.72 -54.31
C GLU A 178 -26.25 -13.14 -54.72
N LEU A 179 -26.01 -14.13 -53.86
CA LEU A 179 -26.38 -15.51 -54.09
C LEU A 179 -27.91 -15.65 -54.22
N LYS A 180 -28.68 -15.09 -53.27
CA LYS A 180 -30.14 -15.09 -53.32
C LYS A 180 -30.67 -14.42 -54.59
N ARG A 181 -30.10 -13.27 -54.99
CA ARG A 181 -30.47 -12.57 -56.22
C ARG A 181 -30.20 -13.44 -57.44
N SER A 182 -29.01 -14.03 -57.54
CA SER A 182 -28.64 -14.87 -58.69
C SER A 182 -29.53 -16.12 -58.83
N TRP A 183 -29.91 -16.75 -57.72
CA TRP A 183 -30.85 -17.87 -57.73
C TRP A 183 -32.26 -17.43 -58.14
N GLY A 184 -32.73 -16.28 -57.63
CA GLY A 184 -34.01 -15.71 -58.02
C GLY A 184 -34.06 -15.37 -59.53
N GLU A 185 -32.99 -14.80 -60.08
CA GLU A 185 -32.88 -14.51 -61.51
C GLU A 185 -32.87 -15.78 -62.36
N LYS A 186 -32.09 -16.79 -61.98
CA LYS A 186 -32.08 -18.09 -62.67
C LYS A 186 -33.44 -18.79 -62.62
N TYR A 187 -34.11 -18.76 -61.47
CA TYR A 187 -35.44 -19.32 -61.32
C TYR A 187 -36.46 -18.60 -62.20
N LYS A 188 -36.42 -17.27 -62.23
CA LYS A 188 -37.28 -16.46 -63.10
C LYS A 188 -37.06 -16.80 -64.59
N GLN A 189 -35.80 -16.86 -65.03
CA GLN A 189 -35.46 -17.26 -66.40
C GLN A 189 -35.97 -18.66 -66.74
N TRP A 190 -35.83 -19.61 -65.80
CA TRP A 190 -36.33 -20.97 -66.00
C TRP A 190 -37.86 -21.02 -66.11
N MET A 191 -38.58 -20.25 -65.29
CA MET A 191 -40.04 -20.12 -65.37
C MET A 191 -40.48 -19.50 -66.70
N GLU A 192 -39.85 -18.41 -67.14
CA GLU A 192 -40.12 -17.77 -68.44
C GLU A 192 -39.90 -18.74 -69.61
N GLN A 193 -38.81 -19.51 -69.58
CA GLN A 193 -38.54 -20.55 -70.60
C GLN A 193 -39.59 -21.66 -70.58
N THR A 194 -40.03 -22.07 -69.39
CA THR A 194 -41.05 -23.12 -69.23
C THR A 194 -42.41 -22.64 -69.72
N GLU A 195 -42.81 -21.42 -69.38
CA GLU A 195 -44.04 -20.79 -69.86
C GLU A 195 -44.04 -20.64 -71.40
N ALA A 196 -42.94 -20.14 -71.96
CA ALA A 196 -42.78 -20.06 -73.42
C ALA A 196 -42.92 -21.43 -74.09
N LYS A 197 -42.38 -22.49 -73.46
CA LYS A 197 -42.50 -23.85 -73.98
C LYS A 197 -43.93 -24.39 -73.88
N ILE A 198 -44.64 -24.09 -72.79
CA ILE A 198 -46.06 -24.44 -72.63
C ILE A 198 -46.90 -23.75 -73.70
N GLU A 199 -46.70 -22.46 -73.94
CA GLU A 199 -47.41 -21.72 -74.99
C GLU A 199 -47.13 -22.30 -76.39
N GLU A 200 -45.86 -22.64 -76.68
CA GLU A 200 -45.50 -23.28 -77.94
C GLU A 200 -46.25 -24.61 -78.12
N LEU A 201 -46.25 -25.46 -77.09
CA LEU A 201 -46.96 -26.75 -77.10
C LEU A 201 -48.48 -26.58 -77.26
N GLN A 202 -49.07 -25.59 -76.59
CA GLN A 202 -50.48 -25.25 -76.74
C GLN A 202 -50.81 -24.79 -78.16
N ARG A 203 -49.97 -23.94 -78.77
CA ARG A 203 -50.16 -23.52 -80.17
C ARG A 203 -50.03 -24.69 -81.13
N THR A 204 -49.06 -25.58 -80.94
CA THR A 204 -48.94 -26.77 -81.80
C THR A 204 -50.13 -27.71 -81.67
N ASN A 205 -50.67 -27.90 -80.45
CA ASN A 205 -51.86 -28.72 -80.25
C ASN A 205 -53.13 -28.08 -80.83
N ALA A 206 -53.22 -26.75 -80.88
CA ALA A 206 -54.35 -26.06 -81.49
C ALA A 206 -54.34 -26.10 -83.03
N LEU A 207 -53.19 -26.43 -83.64
CA LEU A 207 -53.01 -26.56 -85.09
C LEU A 207 -53.20 -28.00 -85.60
N LEU A 208 -53.32 -28.97 -84.69
CA LEU A 208 -53.60 -30.38 -84.96
C LEU A 208 -55.08 -30.69 -84.68
#